data_AF-A0A7W1ZDG7-F1
#
_entry.id   AF-A0A7W1ZDG7-F1
#
_cell.length_a   1.000
_cell.length_b   1.000
_cell.length_c   1.000
_cell.angle_alpha   90.00
_cell.angle_beta   90.00
_cell.angle_gamma   90.00
#
_symmetry.space_group_name_H-M   'P 1'
#
loop_
_entity.id
_entity.type
_entity.pdbx_description
1 polymer ?
#
loop_
_entity_poly.entity_id
_entity_poly.type
_entity_poly.pdbx_seq_one_letter_code
_entity_poly.pdbx_strand_id
1 'polypeptide(L)'
;MEPVIIGSEVKQNPLFVIIAIILGGVIWGLPGLILFVPFFAILKIFFDHSTHLKPVGYLMGYESGISQKKWMQKIKGIFKKD
;
A
#
# COMPACT_ATOMS: atom_id res chain seq x y z
N MET A 1 13.03 2.17 -25.75
CA MET A 1 11.57 1.92 -25.69
C MET A 1 11.47 0.49 -25.19
N GLU A 2 11.29 0.23 -23.90
CA GLU A 2 10.12 0.49 -23.03
C GLU A 2 10.61 0.76 -21.58
N PRO A 3 9.95 1.59 -20.76
CA PRO A 3 10.36 1.74 -19.37
C PRO A 3 9.84 0.55 -18.55
N VAL A 4 10.76 -0.27 -18.02
CA VAL A 4 10.50 -1.40 -17.11
C VAL A 4 10.04 -0.93 -15.71
N ILE A 5 9.33 0.19 -15.61
CA ILE A 5 8.93 0.85 -14.34
C ILE A 5 7.42 1.12 -14.32
N ILE A 6 6.61 0.20 -14.83
CA ILE A 6 5.17 0.15 -14.54
C ILE A 6 4.83 -1.18 -13.84
N GLY A 7 5.56 -1.46 -12.77
CA GLY A 7 5.37 -2.64 -11.93
C GLY A 7 5.40 -2.33 -10.44
N SER A 8 5.37 -1.04 -10.07
CA SER A 8 4.97 -0.63 -8.74
C SER A 8 3.45 -0.80 -8.65
N GLU A 9 2.98 -2.05 -8.76
CA GLU A 9 1.61 -2.41 -8.46
C GLU A 9 1.25 -1.70 -7.16
N VAL A 10 0.05 -1.14 -7.09
CA VAL A 10 -0.51 -0.61 -5.86
C VAL A 10 -0.58 -1.81 -4.92
N LYS A 11 0.49 -2.08 -4.18
CA LYS A 11 0.69 -3.26 -3.34
C LYS A 11 -0.14 -3.11 -2.08
N GLN A 12 -1.46 -3.00 -2.26
CA GLN A 12 -2.44 -3.20 -1.22
C GLN A 12 -2.60 -4.70 -1.01
N ASN A 13 -2.69 -5.09 0.26
CA ASN A 13 -3.01 -6.45 0.63
C ASN A 13 -4.37 -6.83 0.01
N PRO A 14 -4.49 -7.95 -0.74
CA PRO A 14 -5.75 -8.36 -1.38
C PRO A 14 -6.94 -8.41 -0.41
N LEU A 15 -6.70 -8.77 0.86
CA LEU A 15 -7.71 -8.75 1.91
C LEU A 15 -8.35 -7.37 2.10
N PHE A 16 -7.56 -6.31 2.01
CA PHE A 16 -8.07 -4.94 2.17
C PHE A 16 -8.98 -4.54 1.02
N VAL A 17 -8.63 -4.95 -0.21
CA VAL A 17 -9.47 -4.72 -1.39
C VAL A 17 -10.81 -5.44 -1.24
N ILE A 18 -10.79 -6.69 -0.79
CA ILE A 18 -12.01 -7.48 -0.53
C ILE A 18 -12.90 -6.77 0.51
N ILE A 19 -12.32 -6.29 1.62
CA ILE A 19 -13.08 -5.56 2.66
C ILE A 19 -13.69 -4.27 2.10
N ALA A 20 -12.92 -3.49 1.32
CA ALA A 20 -13.41 -2.27 0.71
C ALA A 20 -14.58 -2.53 -0.25
N ILE A 21 -14.49 -3.61 -1.04
CA ILE A 21 -15.55 -4.03 -1.97
C ILE A 21 -16.79 -4.47 -1.20
N ILE A 22 -16.66 -5.29 -0.16
CA ILE A 22 -17.81 -5.74 0.64
C ILE A 22 -18.51 -4.53 1.29
N LEU A 23 -17.76 -3.61 1.88
CA LEU A 23 -18.31 -2.39 2.47
C LEU A 23 -19.01 -1.52 1.42
N GLY A 24 -18.40 -1.33 0.26
CA GLY A 24 -19.01 -0.58 -0.85
C GLY A 24 -20.29 -1.23 -1.37
N GLY A 25 -20.26 -2.56 -1.51
CA GLY A 25 -21.42 -3.36 -1.91
C GLY A 25 -22.59 -3.24 -0.94
N VAL A 26 -22.32 -3.22 0.37
CA VAL A 26 -23.37 -3.10 1.39
C VAL A 26 -23.93 -1.67 1.45
N ILE A 27 -23.09 -0.64 1.29
CA ILE A 27 -23.53 0.77 1.39
C ILE A 27 -24.29 1.22 0.13
N TRP A 28 -23.82 0.81 -1.06
CA TRP A 28 -24.29 1.38 -2.34
C TRP A 28 -24.65 0.33 -3.40
N GLY A 29 -24.56 -0.97 -3.11
CA GLY A 29 -24.86 -2.03 -4.07
C GLY A 29 -23.77 -2.20 -5.14
N LEU A 30 -24.18 -2.55 -6.37
CA LEU A 30 -23.27 -2.75 -7.52
C LEU A 30 -22.26 -1.61 -7.75
N PRO A 31 -22.65 -0.32 -7.80
CA PRO A 31 -21.69 0.76 -8.06
C PRO A 31 -20.66 0.90 -6.93
N GLY A 32 -21.03 0.54 -5.70
CA GLY A 32 -20.12 0.59 -4.56
C GLY A 32 -18.94 -0.38 -4.68
N LEU A 33 -19.11 -1.51 -5.38
CA LEU A 33 -18.03 -2.50 -5.57
C LEU A 33 -16.83 -1.93 -6.34
N ILE A 34 -17.07 -1.04 -7.32
CA ILE A 34 -16.03 -0.48 -8.19
C ILE A 34 -15.51 0.85 -7.62
N LEU A 35 -16.41 1.69 -7.11
CA LEU A 35 -16.06 3.03 -6.61
C LEU A 35 -15.29 3.01 -5.29
N PHE A 36 -15.50 2.00 -4.45
CA PHE A 36 -14.89 1.97 -3.13
C PHE A 36 -13.40 1.65 -3.14
N VAL A 37 -12.91 0.91 -4.14
CA VAL A 37 -11.48 0.60 -4.28
C VAL A 37 -10.62 1.88 -4.42
N PRO A 38 -10.86 2.78 -5.41
CA PRO A 38 -10.12 4.02 -5.51
C PRO A 38 -10.41 4.98 -4.35
N PHE A 39 -11.63 4.99 -3.82
CA PHE A 39 -11.99 5.83 -2.67
C PHE A 39 -11.19 5.45 -1.40
N PHE A 40 -11.11 4.15 -1.08
CA PHE A 40 -10.31 3.66 0.04
C PHE A 40 -8.80 3.85 -0.18
N ALA A 41 -8.32 3.81 -1.43
CA ALA A 41 -6.94 4.15 -1.75
C ALA A 41 -6.62 5.62 -1.43
N ILE A 42 -7.54 6.54 -1.73
CA ILE A 42 -7.40 7.96 -1.38
C ILE A 42 -7.44 8.14 0.15
N LEU A 43 -8.40 7.52 0.84
CA LEU A 43 -8.46 7.53 2.31
C LEU A 43 -7.18 6.99 2.96
N LYS A 44 -6.57 5.95 2.38
CA LYS A 44 -5.29 5.41 2.83
C LYS A 44 -4.18 6.46 2.78
N ILE A 45 -4.10 7.29 1.73
CA ILE A 45 -3.08 8.35 1.61
C ILE A 45 -3.21 9.36 2.76
N PHE A 46 -4.44 9.70 3.15
CA PHE A 46 -4.69 10.55 4.31
C PHE A 46 -4.26 9.88 5.62
N PHE A 47 -4.56 8.60 5.79
CA PHE A 47 -4.16 7.85 6.98
C PHE A 47 -2.65 7.59 7.08
N ASP A 48 -1.96 7.39 5.95
CA ASP A 48 -0.50 7.24 5.89
C ASP A 48 0.23 8.53 6.33
N HIS A 49 -0.42 9.69 6.22
CA HIS A 49 0.11 10.95 6.76
C HIS A 49 0.00 11.05 8.29
N SER A 50 -0.86 10.25 8.92
CA SER A 50 -1.05 10.24 10.38
C SER A 50 -0.18 9.16 11.04
N THR A 51 0.82 9.59 11.82
CA THR A 51 1.86 8.72 12.41
C THR A 51 1.32 7.62 13.35
N HIS A 52 0.08 7.76 13.83
CA HIS A 52 -0.57 6.82 14.76
C HIS A 52 -1.17 5.57 14.07
N LEU A 53 -1.32 5.54 12.74
CA LEU A 53 -1.90 4.39 12.02
C LEU A 53 -0.85 3.39 11.48
N LYS A 54 0.42 3.49 11.88
CA LYS A 54 1.50 2.53 11.49
C LYS A 54 1.10 1.04 11.53
N PRO A 55 0.44 0.49 12.56
CA PRO A 55 0.03 -0.91 12.58
C PRO A 55 -1.10 -1.24 11.58
N VAL A 56 -2.00 -0.28 11.32
CA VAL A 56 -3.06 -0.42 10.30
C VAL A 56 -2.47 -0.30 8.89
N GLY A 57 -1.49 0.59 8.70
CA GLY A 57 -0.70 0.72 7.48
C GLY A 57 0.06 -0.57 7.12
N TYR A 58 0.55 -1.31 8.12
CA TYR A 58 1.20 -2.61 7.96
C TYR A 58 0.24 -3.71 7.48
N LEU A 59 -1.02 -3.68 7.92
CA LEU A 59 -2.06 -4.61 7.47
C LEU A 59 -2.64 -4.23 6.09
N MET A 60 -2.72 -2.92 5.80
CA MET A 60 -3.28 -2.36 4.56
C MET A 60 -2.28 -2.28 3.41
N GLY A 61 -0.97 -2.26 3.66
CA GLY A 61 0.05 -2.07 2.63
C GLY A 61 1.23 -3.02 2.82
N TYR A 62 1.70 -3.62 1.71
CA TYR A 62 3.01 -4.25 1.70
C TYR A 62 4.06 -3.14 1.80
N GLU A 63 4.85 -3.14 2.87
CA GLU A 63 5.89 -2.15 3.15
C GLU A 63 7.02 -2.22 2.11
N SER A 64 6.80 -1.63 0.93
CA SER A 64 7.74 -1.67 -0.19
C SER A 64 8.82 -0.58 -0.10
N GLY A 65 8.58 0.53 0.60
CA GLY A 65 9.52 1.65 0.71
C GLY A 65 10.48 1.61 1.90
N ILE A 66 10.00 1.19 3.09
CA ILE A 66 10.81 1.23 4.33
C ILE A 66 11.69 -0.04 4.46
N SER A 67 11.19 -1.22 4.10
CA SER A 67 11.96 -2.47 4.12
C SER A 67 13.14 -2.44 3.12
N GLN A 68 12.90 -1.95 1.90
CA GLN A 68 13.97 -1.79 0.90
C GLN A 68 15.04 -0.78 1.36
N LYS A 69 14.65 0.38 1.90
CA LYS A 69 15.60 1.37 2.45
C LYS A 69 16.42 0.79 3.61
N LYS A 70 15.81 0.00 4.49
CA LYS A 70 16.48 -0.61 5.66
C LYS A 70 17.50 -1.67 5.23
N TRP A 71 17.16 -2.50 4.25
CA TRP A 71 18.06 -3.52 3.70
C TRP A 71 19.22 -2.89 2.90
N MET A 72 18.92 -1.87 2.08
CA MET A 72 19.94 -1.13 1.32
C MET A 72 20.96 -0.41 2.22
N GLN A 73 20.49 0.15 3.34
CA GLN A 73 21.40 0.74 4.35
C GLN A 73 22.24 -0.30 5.06
N LYS A 74 21.68 -1.47 5.39
CA LYS A 74 22.43 -2.57 6.01
C LYS A 74 23.52 -3.11 5.08
N ILE A 75 23.23 -3.26 3.78
CA ILE A 75 24.21 -3.72 2.78
C ILE A 75 25.29 -2.67 2.55
N LYS A 76 24.91 -1.39 2.41
CA LYS A 76 25.90 -0.31 2.28
C LYS A 76 26.81 -0.21 3.50
N GLY A 77 26.30 -0.46 4.71
CA GLY A 77 27.10 -0.47 5.94
C GLY A 77 28.11 -1.61 6.01
N ILE A 78 27.82 -2.74 5.38
CA ILE A 78 28.73 -3.89 5.30
C ILE A 78 29.78 -3.68 4.20
N PHE A 79 29.40 -3.04 3.09
CA PHE A 79 30.28 -2.83 1.94
C PHE A 79 31.21 -1.60 2.08
N LYS A 80 30.94 -0.70 3.03
CA LYS A 80 31.78 0.50 3.27
C LYS A 80 32.89 0.28 4.30
N LYS A 81 33.22 -0.98 4.60
CA LYS A 81 34.34 -1.35 5.45
C LYS A 81 35.42 -1.97 4.58
N ASP A 82 36.13 -1.12 3.84
CA ASP A 82 37.50 -1.26 3.36
C ASP A 82 37.99 0.14 2.95
#